data_AF-A0A8E2IQ29-F1
#
_entry.id   AF-A0A8E2IQ29-F1
#
_cell.length_a   1.000
_cell.length_b   1.000
_cell.length_c   1.000
_cell.angle_alpha   90.00
_cell.angle_beta   90.00
_cell.angle_gamma   90.00
#
_symmetry.space_group_name_H-M   'P 1'
#
loop_
_entity.id
_entity.type
_entity.pdbx_description
1 polymer ?
#
loop_
_entity_poly.entity_id
_entity_poly.type
_entity_poly.pdbx_seq_one_letter_code
_entity_poly.pdbx_strand_id
1 'polypeptide(L)'
;MTGDVAGSIEEFRSDAASGIAVLDSRWALALEFEAPYVLDRLLSEGVVDTRCQAQELFSEAKKYLVLCELSPDTAIGMYSGLVDAAWHAFILFTAEYIEYGQRFFGHYLAHSPAVVESRPSVGAGHSRGRLRRKATFLDFRCRYETLFQRPLPDVWYDERCICPSRRMIREGRVGPLSLTRHDGCVELRRPNGASLVSVNELAYPALQFILATGAFYVRELPGELTDEEKVGLTQALARCGAVRIAA
;
A
#
# COMPACT_ATOMS: atom_id res chain seq x y z
N MET A 1 -5.47 -2.61 -66.07
CA MET A 1 -5.88 -1.20 -65.84
C MET A 1 -7.39 -1.22 -65.72
N THR A 2 -8.08 -0.98 -64.62
CA THR A 2 -7.83 -0.43 -63.27
C THR A 2 -9.06 -0.91 -62.47
N GLY A 3 -8.94 -1.54 -61.31
CA GLY A 3 -8.60 -0.88 -60.05
C GLY A 3 -9.87 -0.78 -59.19
N ASP A 4 -10.02 -1.74 -58.30
CA ASP A 4 -10.99 -1.85 -57.20
C ASP A 4 -10.74 -0.73 -56.17
N VAL A 5 -11.77 -0.01 -55.70
CA VAL A 5 -11.68 0.81 -54.48
C VAL A 5 -13.01 0.76 -53.73
N ALA A 6 -13.01 -0.10 -52.72
CA ALA A 6 -13.89 -0.07 -51.58
C ALA A 6 -13.85 1.29 -50.87
N GLY A 7 -15.01 1.79 -50.48
CA GLY A 7 -15.17 2.95 -49.61
C GLY A 7 -16.25 2.67 -48.58
N SER A 8 -15.95 1.76 -47.65
CA SER A 8 -16.73 1.58 -46.43
C SER A 8 -16.46 2.78 -45.51
N ILE A 9 -17.50 3.59 -45.30
CA ILE A 9 -17.52 4.61 -44.27
C ILE A 9 -17.66 3.88 -42.92
N GLU A 10 -16.54 3.63 -42.25
CA GLU A 10 -16.50 3.69 -40.80
C GLU A 10 -16.76 5.14 -40.39
N GLU A 11 -17.67 5.38 -39.46
CA GLU A 11 -17.26 5.96 -38.17
C GLU A 11 -18.42 6.21 -37.19
N PHE A 12 -18.08 5.97 -35.91
CA PHE A 12 -18.70 6.52 -34.71
C PHE A 12 -20.14 6.12 -34.38
N ARG A 13 -20.30 4.87 -33.91
CA ARG A 13 -21.23 4.60 -32.82
C ARG A 13 -20.48 4.52 -31.50
N SER A 14 -20.71 5.56 -30.71
CA SER A 14 -20.42 5.68 -29.28
C SER A 14 -21.02 4.50 -28.52
N ASP A 15 -20.20 3.51 -28.15
CA ASP A 15 -20.50 2.59 -27.05
C ASP A 15 -20.01 3.22 -25.75
N ALA A 16 -20.78 4.20 -25.29
CA ALA A 16 -20.74 4.72 -23.93
C ALA A 16 -21.97 4.20 -23.18
N ALA A 17 -22.08 2.88 -23.02
CA ALA A 17 -22.92 2.24 -22.01
C ALA A 17 -22.65 0.73 -21.95
N SER A 18 -22.58 0.21 -20.73
CA SER A 18 -22.67 -1.21 -20.35
C SER A 18 -21.37 -1.99 -20.24
N GLY A 19 -21.03 -2.31 -18.99
CA GLY A 19 -20.02 -3.31 -18.67
C GLY A 19 -19.91 -3.44 -17.16
N ILE A 20 -20.86 -4.12 -16.51
CA ILE A 20 -20.52 -4.83 -15.28
C ILE A 20 -19.44 -5.82 -15.73
N ALA A 21 -18.18 -5.50 -15.43
CA ALA A 21 -17.06 -6.36 -15.74
C ALA A 21 -17.24 -7.63 -14.89
N VAL A 22 -17.88 -8.65 -15.48
CA VAL A 22 -17.77 -10.01 -14.99
C VAL A 22 -16.27 -10.28 -14.95
N LEU A 23 -15.73 -10.47 -13.74
CA LEU A 23 -14.32 -10.85 -13.57
C LEU A 23 -14.09 -12.05 -14.50
N ASP A 24 -13.29 -11.85 -15.54
CA ASP A 24 -12.95 -12.92 -16.47
C ASP A 24 -12.43 -14.12 -15.65
N SER A 25 -12.76 -15.33 -16.06
CA SER A 25 -12.58 -16.54 -15.26
C SER A 25 -11.14 -16.73 -14.78
N ARG A 26 -10.15 -16.23 -15.55
CA ARG A 26 -8.74 -16.22 -15.13
C ARG A 26 -8.47 -15.41 -13.86
N TRP A 27 -9.20 -14.32 -13.64
CA TRP A 27 -9.01 -13.41 -12.52
C TRP A 27 -9.64 -13.96 -11.25
N ALA A 28 -10.80 -14.61 -11.38
CA ALA A 28 -11.40 -15.37 -10.29
C ALA A 28 -10.42 -16.45 -9.80
N LEU A 29 -9.82 -17.22 -10.72
CA LEU A 29 -8.80 -18.22 -10.37
C LEU A 29 -7.55 -17.59 -9.75
N ALA A 30 -7.12 -16.42 -10.22
CA ALA A 30 -5.99 -15.69 -9.63
C ALA A 30 -6.27 -15.29 -8.18
N LEU A 31 -7.52 -14.96 -7.84
CA LEU A 31 -7.95 -14.62 -6.48
C LEU A 31 -8.11 -15.86 -5.59
N GLU A 32 -8.40 -17.02 -6.16
CA GLU A 32 -8.52 -18.31 -5.45
C GLU A 32 -7.18 -19.00 -5.21
N PHE A 33 -6.10 -18.57 -5.88
CA PHE A 33 -4.78 -19.17 -5.74
C PHE A 33 -4.32 -19.30 -4.28
N GLU A 34 -3.97 -20.51 -3.87
CA GLU A 34 -3.51 -20.82 -2.52
C GLU A 34 -1.99 -20.85 -2.45
N ALA A 35 -1.44 -20.22 -1.42
CA ALA A 35 0.00 -20.15 -1.18
C ALA A 35 0.27 -20.27 0.33
N PRO A 36 0.02 -21.44 0.95
CA PRO A 36 0.13 -21.60 2.41
C PRO A 36 1.50 -21.19 2.96
N TYR A 37 2.57 -21.36 2.18
CA TYR A 37 3.93 -20.91 2.51
C TYR A 37 4.05 -19.39 2.71
N VAL A 38 3.23 -18.58 2.05
CA VAL A 38 3.18 -17.12 2.29
C VAL A 38 2.57 -16.84 3.67
N LEU A 39 1.50 -17.54 4.01
CA LEU A 39 0.81 -17.38 5.30
C LEU A 39 1.74 -17.79 6.46
N ASP A 40 2.42 -18.93 6.29
CA ASP A 40 3.37 -19.45 7.27
C ASP A 40 4.55 -18.48 7.46
N ARG A 41 5.03 -17.87 6.37
CA ARG A 41 6.04 -16.82 6.44
C ARG A 41 5.55 -15.60 7.22
N LEU A 42 4.38 -15.06 6.88
CA LEU A 42 3.81 -13.87 7.55
C LEU A 42 3.64 -14.07 9.06
N LEU A 43 3.27 -15.28 9.48
CA LEU A 43 3.22 -15.67 10.89
C LEU A 43 4.61 -15.75 11.51
N SER A 44 5.55 -16.43 10.84
CA SER A 44 6.91 -16.63 11.36
C SER A 44 7.70 -15.33 11.53
N GLU A 45 7.45 -14.33 10.67
CA GLU A 45 8.10 -13.02 10.71
C GLU A 45 7.36 -12.02 11.62
N GLY A 46 6.25 -12.43 12.25
CA GLY A 46 5.47 -11.58 13.15
C GLY A 46 4.76 -10.42 12.45
N VAL A 47 4.46 -10.53 11.15
CA VAL A 47 3.69 -9.52 10.40
C VAL A 47 2.23 -9.51 10.89
N VAL A 48 1.73 -10.68 11.24
CA VAL A 48 0.39 -10.96 11.77
C VAL A 48 0.47 -11.99 12.89
N ASP A 49 -0.52 -11.97 13.79
CA ASP A 49 -0.57 -12.89 14.95
C ASP A 49 -1.41 -14.14 14.66
N THR A 50 -2.28 -14.10 13.65
CA THR A 50 -3.24 -15.17 13.35
C THR A 50 -3.24 -15.58 11.89
N ARG A 51 -3.55 -16.86 11.62
CA ARG A 51 -3.68 -17.37 10.25
C ARG A 51 -4.83 -16.70 9.49
N CYS A 52 -5.89 -16.30 10.19
CA CYS A 52 -7.01 -15.57 9.59
C CYS A 52 -6.56 -14.21 9.03
N GLN A 53 -5.78 -13.44 9.80
CA GLN A 53 -5.18 -12.19 9.32
C GLN A 53 -4.19 -12.44 8.17
N ALA A 54 -3.37 -13.50 8.23
CA ALA A 54 -2.47 -13.86 7.13
C ALA A 54 -3.24 -14.11 5.83
N GLN A 55 -4.37 -14.84 5.91
CA GLN A 55 -5.25 -15.11 4.78
C GLN A 55 -5.90 -13.83 4.25
N GLU A 56 -6.34 -12.92 5.12
CA GLU A 56 -6.88 -11.63 4.73
C GLU A 56 -5.84 -10.81 3.96
N LEU A 57 -4.64 -10.63 4.52
CA LEU A 57 -3.57 -9.86 3.86
C LEU A 57 -3.18 -10.44 2.51
N PHE A 58 -3.03 -11.76 2.42
CA PHE A 58 -2.69 -12.40 1.14
C PHE A 58 -3.83 -12.30 0.11
N SER A 59 -5.09 -12.36 0.57
CA SER A 59 -6.24 -12.14 -0.30
C SER A 59 -6.28 -10.72 -0.85
N GLU A 60 -5.99 -9.71 -0.02
CA GLU A 60 -5.90 -8.32 -0.45
C GLU A 60 -4.69 -8.05 -1.35
N ALA A 61 -3.56 -8.71 -1.14
CA ALA A 61 -2.40 -8.63 -2.04
C ALA A 61 -2.74 -9.15 -3.45
N LYS A 62 -3.44 -10.30 -3.56
CA LYS A 62 -3.91 -10.81 -4.85
C LYS A 62 -4.90 -9.85 -5.53
N LYS A 63 -5.85 -9.29 -4.78
CA LYS A 63 -6.78 -8.28 -5.31
C LYS A 63 -6.06 -7.04 -5.84
N TYR A 64 -5.01 -6.59 -5.16
CA TYR A 64 -4.17 -5.49 -5.62
C TYR A 64 -3.44 -5.82 -6.93
N LEU A 65 -2.87 -7.01 -7.05
CA LEU A 65 -2.21 -7.46 -8.29
C LEU A 65 -3.21 -7.49 -9.45
N VAL A 66 -4.42 -8.02 -9.22
CA VAL A 66 -5.52 -8.01 -10.18
C VAL A 66 -5.91 -6.59 -10.59
N LEU A 67 -6.06 -5.66 -9.63
CA LEU A 67 -6.36 -4.26 -9.92
C LEU A 67 -5.29 -3.57 -10.76
N CYS A 68 -4.01 -3.84 -10.47
CA CYS A 68 -2.89 -3.31 -11.24
C CYS A 68 -2.95 -3.75 -12.70
N GLU A 69 -3.18 -5.03 -12.93
CA GLU A 69 -3.24 -5.61 -14.28
C GLU A 69 -4.47 -5.13 -15.06
N LEU A 70 -5.63 -4.95 -14.40
CA LEU A 70 -6.83 -4.36 -15.02
C LEU A 70 -6.71 -2.85 -15.31
N SER A 71 -5.65 -2.19 -14.82
CA SER A 71 -5.46 -0.75 -14.94
C SER A 71 -4.15 -0.38 -15.66
N PRO A 72 -3.89 -0.84 -16.90
CA PRO A 72 -2.58 -0.68 -17.55
C PRO A 72 -2.15 0.78 -17.78
N ASP A 73 -3.11 1.71 -17.89
CA ASP A 73 -2.87 3.14 -18.08
C ASP A 73 -2.71 3.94 -16.78
N THR A 74 -2.92 3.30 -15.62
CA THR A 74 -2.91 3.96 -14.31
C THR A 74 -1.89 3.28 -13.39
N ALA A 75 -0.96 4.05 -12.84
CA ALA A 75 -0.06 3.57 -11.81
C ALA A 75 -0.79 3.60 -10.46
N ILE A 76 -1.29 2.45 -10.02
CA ILE A 76 -1.88 2.29 -8.68
C ILE A 76 -0.74 2.17 -7.67
N GLY A 77 -0.79 2.98 -6.61
CA GLY A 77 0.19 2.92 -5.53
C GLY A 77 -0.15 1.81 -4.53
N MET A 78 0.87 1.31 -3.83
CA MET A 78 0.66 0.50 -2.63
C MET A 78 0.35 1.42 -1.44
N TYR A 79 -0.85 1.30 -0.87
CA TYR A 79 -1.35 2.16 0.21
C TYR A 79 -1.41 1.49 1.59
N SER A 80 -1.01 0.22 1.68
CA SER A 80 -0.97 -0.53 2.94
C SER A 80 0.37 -1.20 3.11
N GLY A 81 1.07 -0.88 4.21
CA GLY A 81 2.33 -1.55 4.54
C GLY A 81 2.14 -3.03 4.84
N LEU A 82 0.97 -3.42 5.35
CA LEU A 82 0.65 -4.82 5.63
C LEU A 82 0.36 -5.64 4.37
N VAL A 83 -0.40 -5.08 3.43
CA VAL A 83 -0.63 -5.73 2.13
C VAL A 83 0.67 -5.77 1.33
N ASP A 84 1.51 -4.74 1.44
CA ASP A 84 2.86 -4.72 0.87
C ASP A 84 3.72 -5.85 1.46
N ALA A 85 3.72 -6.05 2.78
CA ALA A 85 4.43 -7.16 3.44
C ALA A 85 3.98 -8.53 2.92
N ALA A 86 2.68 -8.73 2.69
CA ALA A 86 2.15 -9.96 2.09
C ALA A 86 2.59 -10.14 0.64
N TRP A 87 2.62 -9.08 -0.16
CA TRP A 87 3.15 -9.14 -1.53
C TRP A 87 4.65 -9.41 -1.54
N HIS A 88 5.43 -8.75 -0.68
CA HIS A 88 6.86 -9.01 -0.49
C HIS A 88 7.13 -10.46 -0.11
N ALA A 89 6.40 -10.99 0.88
CA ALA A 89 6.50 -12.39 1.30
C ALA A 89 6.25 -13.33 0.12
N PHE A 90 5.27 -13.04 -0.74
CA PHE A 90 4.99 -13.85 -1.92
C PHE A 90 6.12 -13.80 -2.97
N ILE A 91 6.68 -12.62 -3.24
CA ILE A 91 7.78 -12.45 -4.20
C ILE A 91 9.03 -13.26 -3.82
N LEU A 92 9.29 -13.43 -2.53
CA LEU A 92 10.42 -14.23 -2.03
C LEU A 92 10.30 -15.72 -2.38
N PHE A 93 9.09 -16.23 -2.61
CA PHE A 93 8.84 -17.51 -3.27
C PHE A 93 8.85 -17.30 -4.78
N THR A 94 10.03 -16.94 -5.30
CA THR A 94 10.18 -16.33 -6.63
C THR A 94 9.71 -17.24 -7.76
N ALA A 95 9.92 -18.55 -7.66
CA ALA A 95 9.49 -19.50 -8.69
C ALA A 95 7.96 -19.55 -8.77
N GLU A 96 7.30 -19.70 -7.62
CA GLU A 96 5.85 -19.76 -7.49
C GLU A 96 5.19 -18.42 -7.85
N TYR A 97 5.82 -17.29 -7.49
CA TYR A 97 5.36 -15.97 -7.86
C TYR A 97 5.42 -15.72 -9.37
N ILE A 98 6.53 -16.12 -10.02
CA ILE A 98 6.67 -16.04 -11.47
C ILE A 98 5.64 -16.94 -12.14
N GLU A 99 5.46 -18.17 -11.67
CA GLU A 99 4.44 -19.09 -12.19
C GLU A 99 3.04 -18.50 -12.06
N TYR A 100 2.69 -17.95 -10.88
CA TYR A 100 1.42 -17.27 -10.65
C TYR A 100 1.18 -16.15 -11.67
N GLY A 101 2.16 -15.26 -11.84
CA GLY A 101 2.07 -14.17 -12.80
C GLY A 101 1.93 -14.66 -14.25
N GLN A 102 2.77 -15.60 -14.67
CA GLN A 102 2.70 -16.18 -16.01
C GLN A 102 1.36 -16.85 -16.27
N ARG A 103 0.86 -17.63 -15.31
CA ARG A 103 -0.40 -18.37 -15.41
C ARG A 103 -1.61 -17.46 -15.51
N PHE A 104 -1.69 -16.41 -14.69
CA PHE A 104 -2.90 -15.61 -14.55
C PHE A 104 -2.86 -14.26 -15.26
N PHE A 105 -1.67 -13.69 -15.50
CA PHE A 105 -1.49 -12.39 -16.16
C PHE A 105 -0.71 -12.52 -17.48
N GLY A 106 0.03 -13.61 -17.70
CA GLY A 106 0.94 -13.77 -18.84
C GLY A 106 2.30 -13.09 -18.61
N HIS A 107 2.51 -12.52 -17.42
CA HIS A 107 3.77 -11.99 -16.92
C HIS A 107 3.69 -11.85 -15.39
N TYR A 108 4.83 -11.71 -14.72
CA TYR A 108 4.82 -11.31 -13.31
C TYR A 108 4.82 -9.79 -13.19
N LEU A 109 4.25 -9.27 -12.09
CA LEU A 109 4.30 -7.85 -11.78
C LEU A 109 5.61 -7.57 -11.02
N ALA A 110 6.41 -6.64 -11.53
CA ALA A 110 7.63 -6.24 -10.83
C ALA A 110 7.29 -5.43 -9.58
N HIS A 111 7.91 -5.76 -8.45
CA HIS A 111 7.86 -4.93 -7.25
C HIS A 111 9.07 -4.01 -7.22
N SER A 112 8.89 -2.76 -6.78
CA SER A 112 9.99 -1.84 -6.49
C SER A 112 9.82 -1.36 -5.06
N PRO A 113 10.69 -1.81 -4.12
CA PRO A 113 10.64 -1.39 -2.74
C PRO A 113 10.71 0.13 -2.63
N ALA A 114 9.96 0.72 -1.71
CA ALA A 114 10.00 2.16 -1.44
C ALA A 114 11.30 2.62 -0.74
N VAL A 115 12.34 1.79 -0.69
CA VAL A 115 13.59 2.07 0.02
C VAL A 115 14.42 3.06 -0.79
N VAL A 116 14.41 4.31 -0.34
CA VAL A 116 15.43 5.35 -0.59
C VAL A 116 15.91 5.43 -2.05
N GLU A 117 15.14 6.02 -2.97
CA GLU A 117 15.75 6.68 -4.13
C GLU A 117 14.96 7.90 -4.60
N SER A 118 15.72 8.99 -4.72
CA SER A 118 15.47 10.16 -5.54
C SER A 118 15.46 9.80 -7.04
N ARG A 119 14.62 8.84 -7.45
CA ARG A 119 14.40 8.54 -8.87
C ARG A 119 12.93 8.19 -9.12
N PRO A 120 12.34 8.66 -10.24
CA PRO A 120 10.96 8.34 -10.57
C PRO A 120 10.82 6.83 -10.75
N SER A 121 10.01 6.23 -9.88
CA SER A 121 9.54 4.85 -9.94
C SER A 121 9.00 4.53 -11.34
N VAL A 122 9.71 3.67 -12.09
CA VAL A 122 9.20 3.07 -13.32
C VAL A 122 8.20 2.00 -12.88
N GLY A 123 6.92 2.27 -13.10
CA GLY A 123 5.83 1.38 -12.68
C GLY A 123 5.94 -0.02 -13.28
N ALA A 124 5.43 -1.00 -12.55
CA ALA A 124 5.37 -2.40 -12.95
C ALA A 124 4.67 -2.58 -14.31
N GLY A 125 5.42 -2.89 -15.36
CA GLY A 125 4.90 -3.27 -16.67
C GLY A 125 5.79 -2.82 -17.83
N HIS A 126 6.08 -3.74 -18.76
CA HIS A 126 6.83 -3.51 -19.99
C HIS A 126 5.98 -2.75 -21.04
N SER A 127 5.51 -1.56 -20.71
CA SER A 127 4.91 -0.65 -21.70
C SER A 127 5.84 0.55 -21.90
N ARG A 128 6.56 0.52 -23.02
CA ARG A 128 7.35 1.64 -23.54
C ARG A 128 6.52 2.94 -23.53
N GLY A 129 6.92 3.92 -22.71
CA GLY A 129 6.81 5.34 -23.06
C GLY A 129 5.47 6.07 -22.90
N ARG A 130 4.44 5.54 -22.20
CA ARG A 130 3.30 6.37 -21.76
C ARG A 130 3.45 6.77 -20.30
N LEU A 131 3.36 8.07 -20.03
CA LEU A 131 3.20 8.61 -18.66
C LEU A 131 1.91 8.02 -18.07
N ARG A 132 2.03 6.98 -17.24
CA ARG A 132 0.89 6.44 -16.50
C ARG A 132 0.38 7.50 -15.53
N ARG A 133 -0.93 7.75 -15.51
CA ARG A 133 -1.54 8.61 -14.49
C ARG A 133 -1.36 7.93 -13.13
N LYS A 134 -0.78 8.63 -12.14
CA LYS A 134 -0.73 8.12 -10.76
C LYS A 134 -2.12 8.17 -10.14
N ALA A 135 -2.61 7.05 -9.63
CA ALA A 135 -3.85 7.02 -8.86
C ALA A 135 -3.65 7.74 -7.52
N THR A 136 -4.69 8.43 -7.05
CA THR A 136 -4.82 8.80 -5.64
C THR A 136 -5.39 7.63 -4.83
N PHE A 137 -5.31 7.70 -3.50
CA PHE A 137 -5.97 6.71 -2.63
C PHE A 137 -7.48 6.63 -2.92
N LEU A 138 -8.12 7.77 -3.20
CA LEU A 138 -9.55 7.80 -3.53
C LEU A 138 -9.84 7.11 -4.87
N ASP A 139 -8.98 7.31 -5.88
CA ASP A 139 -9.10 6.61 -7.16
C ASP A 139 -8.93 5.10 -6.98
N PHE A 140 -7.95 4.67 -6.19
CA PHE A 140 -7.72 3.27 -5.85
C PHE A 140 -8.94 2.65 -5.15
N ARG A 141 -9.43 3.31 -4.10
CA ARG A 141 -10.61 2.86 -3.35
C ARG A 141 -11.83 2.73 -4.25
N CYS A 142 -12.13 3.74 -5.06
CA CYS A 142 -13.26 3.72 -5.97
C CYS A 142 -13.18 2.54 -6.95
N ARG A 143 -11.99 2.28 -7.52
CA ARG A 143 -11.75 1.13 -8.41
C ARG A 143 -11.92 -0.20 -7.70
N TYR A 144 -11.34 -0.34 -6.50
CA TYR A 144 -11.46 -1.54 -5.68
C TYR A 144 -12.94 -1.85 -5.39
N GLU A 145 -13.66 -0.87 -4.85
CA GLU A 145 -15.05 -1.05 -4.41
C GLU A 145 -15.96 -1.33 -5.62
N THR A 146 -15.69 -0.71 -6.76
CA THR A 146 -16.40 -0.98 -8.02
C THR A 146 -16.12 -2.39 -8.53
N LEU A 147 -14.88 -2.85 -8.50
CA LEU A 147 -14.51 -4.16 -9.05
C LEU A 147 -14.99 -5.30 -8.16
N PHE A 148 -14.78 -5.20 -6.85
CA PHE A 148 -15.06 -6.28 -5.91
C PHE A 148 -16.42 -6.18 -5.24
N GLN A 149 -17.18 -5.11 -5.49
CA GLN A 149 -18.52 -4.87 -4.94
C GLN A 149 -18.55 -4.98 -3.41
N ARG A 150 -17.47 -4.54 -2.76
CA ARG A 150 -17.27 -4.57 -1.31
C ARG A 150 -16.49 -3.34 -0.87
N PRO A 151 -16.75 -2.81 0.34
CA PRO A 151 -15.95 -1.73 0.89
C PRO A 151 -14.50 -2.17 1.09
N LEU A 152 -13.59 -1.20 1.04
CA LEU A 152 -12.18 -1.43 1.33
C LEU A 152 -12.00 -1.89 2.79
N PRO A 153 -11.41 -3.08 3.06
CA PRO A 153 -11.23 -3.56 4.44
C PRO A 153 -10.21 -2.75 5.23
N ASP A 154 -10.23 -2.88 6.56
CA ASP A 154 -9.41 -2.08 7.48
C ASP A 154 -7.90 -2.23 7.22
N VAL A 155 -7.46 -3.37 6.69
CA VAL A 155 -6.05 -3.63 6.34
C VAL A 155 -5.48 -2.67 5.30
N TRP A 156 -6.32 -1.90 4.60
CA TRP A 156 -5.90 -0.84 3.69
C TRP A 156 -5.67 0.53 4.35
N TYR A 157 -5.92 0.64 5.65
CA TYR A 157 -5.73 1.86 6.43
C TYR A 157 -4.67 1.58 7.50
N ASP A 158 -3.41 1.90 7.21
CA ASP A 158 -2.26 1.59 8.08
C ASP A 158 -2.49 2.02 9.54
N GLU A 159 -3.11 3.18 9.77
CA GLU A 159 -3.40 3.68 11.12
C GLU A 159 -4.34 2.75 11.92
N ARG A 160 -5.21 1.97 11.25
CA ARG A 160 -6.10 1.02 11.91
C ARG A 160 -5.39 -0.28 12.28
N CYS A 161 -4.19 -0.50 11.77
CA CYS A 161 -3.42 -1.73 11.94
C CYS A 161 -2.22 -1.59 12.88
N ILE A 162 -2.15 -0.49 13.61
CA ILE A 162 -1.10 -0.21 14.59
C ILE A 162 -1.43 -0.91 15.92
N CYS A 163 -0.49 -1.68 16.41
CA CYS A 163 -0.55 -2.40 17.69
C CYS A 163 0.85 -2.36 18.35
N PRO A 164 0.99 -2.72 19.64
CA PRO A 164 2.29 -2.70 20.32
C PRO A 164 3.37 -3.55 19.64
N SER A 165 2.97 -4.65 18.97
CA SER A 165 3.89 -5.52 18.23
C SER A 165 4.32 -4.97 16.87
N ARG A 166 3.68 -3.91 16.37
CA ARG A 166 3.89 -3.37 15.02
C ARG A 166 5.22 -2.65 14.89
N ARG A 167 5.95 -2.97 13.80
CA ARG A 167 7.16 -2.26 13.38
C ARG A 167 6.79 -1.05 12.53
N MET A 168 7.34 0.10 12.91
CA MET A 168 7.13 1.39 12.27
C MET A 168 8.45 1.93 11.73
N ILE A 169 8.38 2.72 10.68
CA ILE A 169 9.52 3.49 10.17
C ILE A 169 9.13 4.95 9.97
N ARG A 170 10.08 5.84 10.23
CA ARG A 170 9.92 7.28 10.02
C ARG A 170 9.98 7.60 8.53
N GLU A 171 9.03 8.38 8.07
CA GLU A 171 8.96 8.83 6.69
C GLU A 171 9.86 10.03 6.42
N GLY A 172 10.86 9.84 5.56
CA GLY A 172 11.79 10.90 5.18
C GLY A 172 11.17 11.99 4.29
N ARG A 173 10.01 11.71 3.68
CA ARG A 173 9.34 12.64 2.75
C ARG A 173 8.83 13.92 3.40
N VAL A 174 8.59 13.90 4.72
CA VAL A 174 8.07 15.07 5.46
C VAL A 174 9.18 16.10 5.75
N GLY A 175 10.43 15.81 5.38
CA GLY A 175 11.58 16.66 5.65
C GLY A 175 12.04 16.58 7.12
N PRO A 176 13.02 17.40 7.52
CA PRO A 176 13.49 17.40 8.90
C PRO A 176 12.38 17.92 9.83
N LEU A 177 11.95 17.05 10.74
CA LEU A 177 10.95 17.39 11.75
C LEU A 177 11.65 17.93 13.00
N SER A 178 11.00 18.88 13.68
CA SER A 178 11.50 19.46 14.94
C SER A 178 10.44 19.37 16.03
N LEU A 179 10.88 19.38 17.28
CA LEU A 179 9.98 19.39 18.43
C LEU A 179 9.97 20.77 19.07
N THR A 180 8.79 21.25 19.44
CA THR A 180 8.61 22.49 20.20
C THR A 180 7.71 22.22 21.39
N ARG A 181 8.12 22.64 22.59
CA ARG A 181 7.34 22.48 23.83
C ARG A 181 6.73 23.81 24.23
N HIS A 182 5.45 23.80 24.60
CA HIS A 182 4.77 24.94 25.21
C HIS A 182 3.48 24.48 25.90
N ASP A 183 3.10 25.15 26.99
CA ASP A 183 1.80 24.99 27.66
C ASP A 183 1.38 23.53 27.96
N GLY A 184 2.32 22.70 28.43
CA GLY A 184 2.06 21.29 28.76
C GLY A 184 1.86 20.38 27.54
N CYS A 185 2.18 20.88 26.35
CA CYS A 185 2.12 20.16 25.08
C CYS A 185 3.48 20.13 24.39
N VAL A 186 3.66 19.11 23.55
CA VAL A 186 4.75 19.01 22.58
C VAL A 186 4.16 18.98 21.18
N GLU A 187 4.69 19.85 20.33
CA GLU A 187 4.37 19.89 18.91
C GLU A 187 5.50 19.30 18.07
N LEU A 188 5.13 18.45 17.12
CA LEU A 188 6.00 18.04 16.03
C LEU A 188 5.77 18.98 14.85
N ARG A 189 6.81 19.69 14.41
CA ARG A 189 6.73 20.73 13.38
C ARG A 189 7.51 20.37 12.13
N ARG A 190 6.95 20.77 10.99
CA ARG A 190 7.62 20.75 9.69
C ARG A 190 8.64 21.89 9.58
N PRO A 191 9.58 21.83 8.61
CA PRO A 191 10.54 22.91 8.37
C PRO A 191 9.92 24.28 8.09
N ASN A 192 8.71 24.29 7.51
CA ASN A 192 7.95 25.51 7.23
C ASN A 192 7.24 26.11 8.45
N GLY A 193 7.47 25.56 9.65
CA GLY A 193 6.87 26.01 10.90
C GLY A 193 5.45 25.47 11.17
N ALA A 194 4.84 24.74 10.23
CA ALA A 194 3.51 24.18 10.42
C ALA A 194 3.54 23.04 11.44
N SER A 195 2.63 23.09 12.42
CA SER A 195 2.38 22.00 13.37
C SER A 195 1.80 20.79 12.62
N LEU A 196 2.44 19.64 12.79
CA LEU A 196 2.05 18.36 12.20
C LEU A 196 1.12 17.59 13.15
N VAL A 197 1.50 17.57 14.42
CA VAL A 197 0.71 17.01 15.51
C VAL A 197 1.07 17.76 16.80
N SER A 198 0.07 17.99 17.64
CA SER A 198 0.22 18.52 19.00
C SER A 198 -0.34 17.50 19.98
N VAL A 199 0.47 17.08 20.94
CA VAL A 199 0.11 16.07 21.95
C VAL A 199 0.56 16.52 23.33
N ASN A 200 0.05 15.86 24.36
CA ASN A 200 0.46 16.09 25.74
C ASN A 200 1.98 15.89 25.89
N GLU A 201 2.62 16.71 26.72
CA GLU A 201 4.05 16.70 26.98
C GLU A 201 4.59 15.34 27.48
N LEU A 202 3.75 14.49 28.07
CA LEU A 202 4.11 13.10 28.42
C LEU A 202 4.64 12.29 27.22
N ALA A 203 4.22 12.63 25.99
CA ALA A 203 4.69 11.98 24.77
C ALA A 203 6.05 12.50 24.27
N TYR A 204 6.65 13.50 24.92
CA TYR A 204 7.92 14.09 24.49
C TYR A 204 9.07 13.07 24.35
N PRO A 205 9.32 12.16 25.34
CA PRO A 205 10.37 11.15 25.19
C PRO A 205 10.14 10.24 23.99
N ALA A 206 8.89 9.83 23.75
CA ALA A 206 8.51 8.99 22.62
C ALA A 206 8.76 9.69 21.28
N LEU A 207 8.33 10.96 21.14
CA LEU A 207 8.57 11.75 19.93
C LEU A 207 10.06 11.96 19.67
N GLN A 208 10.84 12.27 20.71
CA GLN A 208 12.28 12.43 20.59
C GLN A 208 12.95 11.13 20.12
N PHE A 209 12.54 9.99 20.66
CA PHE A 209 13.03 8.67 20.24
C PHE A 209 12.70 8.37 18.78
N ILE A 210 11.47 8.62 18.33
CA ILE A 210 11.06 8.42 16.92
C ILE A 210 11.93 9.25 15.97
N LEU A 211 12.23 10.50 16.35
CA LEU A 211 13.12 11.37 15.55
C LEU A 211 14.58 10.94 15.56
N ALA A 212 15.03 10.12 16.52
CA ALA A 212 16.40 9.63 16.58
C ALA A 212 16.58 8.29 15.84
N THR A 213 15.68 7.32 16.06
CA THR A 213 15.91 5.91 15.71
C THR A 213 15.55 5.57 14.26
N GLY A 214 14.56 6.26 13.67
CA GLY A 214 14.13 6.05 12.28
C GLY A 214 13.35 4.76 12.00
N ALA A 215 13.57 3.67 12.77
CA ALA A 215 12.78 2.44 12.75
C ALA A 215 12.60 1.92 14.19
N PHE A 216 11.40 1.49 14.57
CA PHE A 216 11.10 1.08 15.95
C PHE A 216 9.87 0.19 16.02
N TYR A 217 9.70 -0.54 17.11
CA TYR A 217 8.42 -1.16 17.47
C TYR A 217 7.61 -0.24 18.37
N VAL A 218 6.28 -0.23 18.24
CA VAL A 218 5.40 0.65 19.05
C VAL A 218 5.59 0.41 20.55
N ARG A 219 5.76 -0.84 20.99
CA ARG A 219 6.05 -1.18 22.39
C ARG A 219 7.33 -0.55 22.95
N GLU A 220 8.31 -0.25 22.09
CA GLU A 220 9.62 0.31 22.47
C GLU A 220 9.57 1.82 22.74
N LEU A 221 8.43 2.48 22.46
CA LEU A 221 8.31 3.91 22.72
C LEU A 221 8.55 4.20 24.21
N PRO A 222 9.55 5.05 24.55
CA PRO A 222 9.89 5.35 25.92
C PRO A 222 8.93 6.36 26.55
N GLY A 223 9.02 6.51 27.87
CA GLY A 223 8.19 7.40 28.67
C GLY A 223 7.14 6.65 29.49
N GLU A 224 6.25 7.41 30.14
CA GLU A 224 5.18 6.89 31.00
C GLU A 224 3.87 6.63 30.24
N LEU A 225 3.93 6.56 28.90
CA LEU A 225 2.77 6.24 28.08
C LEU A 225 2.36 4.78 28.26
N THR A 226 1.07 4.56 28.44
CA THR A 226 0.44 3.24 28.34
C THR A 226 0.53 2.70 26.90
N ASP A 227 0.31 1.39 26.72
CA ASP A 227 0.31 0.79 25.37
C ASP A 227 -0.79 1.40 24.47
N GLU A 228 -1.94 1.75 25.03
CA GLU A 228 -3.01 2.42 24.29
C GLU A 228 -2.59 3.82 23.83
N GLU A 229 -1.93 4.60 24.68
CA GLU A 229 -1.41 5.92 24.33
C GLU A 229 -0.27 5.84 23.31
N LYS A 230 0.62 4.84 23.41
CA LYS A 230 1.66 4.58 22.41
C LYS A 230 1.06 4.28 21.04
N VAL A 231 0.02 3.44 21.00
CA VAL A 231 -0.73 3.15 19.78
C VAL A 231 -1.37 4.42 19.25
N GLY A 232 -2.13 5.16 20.08
CA GLY A 232 -2.81 6.39 19.69
C GLY A 232 -1.88 7.47 19.15
N LEU A 233 -0.72 7.67 19.78
CA LEU A 233 0.34 8.57 19.30
C LEU A 233 0.84 8.14 17.92
N THR A 234 1.14 6.86 17.76
CA THR A 234 1.65 6.32 16.49
C THR A 234 0.59 6.42 15.39
N GLN A 235 -0.69 6.21 15.70
CA GLN A 235 -1.81 6.41 14.77
C GLN A 235 -1.96 7.86 14.31
N ALA A 236 -1.79 8.82 15.22
CA ALA A 236 -1.77 10.23 14.85
C ALA A 236 -0.60 10.55 13.89
N LEU A 237 0.59 10.02 14.18
CA LEU A 237 1.78 10.19 13.35
C LEU A 237 1.65 9.51 11.97
N ALA A 238 0.99 8.35 11.89
CA ALA A 238 0.72 7.68 10.63
C ALA A 238 -0.24 8.49 9.74
N ARG A 239 -1.33 9.01 10.32
CA ARG A 239 -2.31 9.85 9.60
C ARG A 239 -1.70 11.13 9.01
N CYS A 240 -0.71 11.70 9.67
CA CYS A 240 0.00 12.88 9.17
C CYS A 240 1.20 12.54 8.26
N GLY A 241 1.45 11.25 8.01
CA GLY A 241 2.51 10.74 7.15
C GLY A 241 3.92 10.84 7.75
N ALA A 242 4.06 11.01 9.07
CA ALA A 242 5.36 11.10 9.74
C ALA A 242 6.02 9.72 9.93
N VAL A 243 5.20 8.68 10.05
CA VAL A 243 5.62 7.28 10.15
C VAL A 243 4.72 6.42 9.27
N ARG A 244 5.18 5.23 8.93
CA ARG A 244 4.36 4.19 8.28
C ARG A 244 4.71 2.82 8.80
N ILE A 245 3.85 1.84 8.51
CA ILE A 245 4.16 0.44 8.78
C ILE A 245 5.37 0.02 7.93
N ALA A 246 6.31 -0.69 8.56
CA ALA A 246 7.38 -1.36 7.85
C ALA A 246 6.83 -2.63 7.19
N ALA A 247 7.02 -2.72 5.88
CA ALA A 247 6.71 -3.92 5.10
C ALA A 247 7.84 -4.96 5.19
#